data_AF-A0A962WT27-F1
#
_entry.id   AF-A0A962WT27-F1
#
_cell.length_a   1.000
_cell.length_b   1.000
_cell.length_c   1.000
_cell.angle_alpha   90.00
_cell.angle_beta   90.00
_cell.angle_gamma   90.00
#
_symmetry.space_group_name_H-M   'P 1'
#
loop_
_entity.id
_entity.type
_entity.pdbx_description
1 polymer ?
#
loop_
_entity_poly.entity_id
_entity_poly.type
_entity_poly.pdbx_seq_one_letter_code
_entity_poly.pdbx_strand_id
1 'polypeptide(L)'
;MQRLTYSEMIFKLKPISSPGTIPALIGFLAFRIVFELLIQRAVTEGVAPPQMSWDGLNFDIIAGVTAPVIAPIATRLSRMILLTWNTLALTLVLWAVSVAVRRLPTPLQQFEPTGLWVMAFPFVWLPYREIYNEPETYINYSHNTLCNE
;
A
#
# COMPACT_ATOMS: atom_id res chain seq x y z
N MET A 1 -42.67 17.96 16.30
CA MET A 1 -41.63 16.95 16.02
C MET A 1 -42.05 16.15 14.79
N GLN A 2 -41.53 16.50 13.60
CA GLN A 2 -41.80 15.73 12.38
C GLN A 2 -40.97 14.45 12.41
N ARG A 3 -41.62 13.28 12.47
CA ARG A 3 -40.96 11.98 12.30
C ARG A 3 -40.55 11.87 10.82
N LEU A 4 -39.25 11.98 10.55
CA LEU A 4 -38.69 11.65 9.24
C LEU A 4 -38.88 10.14 9.00
N THR A 5 -39.71 9.81 8.02
CA THR A 5 -40.03 8.44 7.61
C THR A 5 -38.80 7.79 6.98
N TYR A 6 -38.53 6.52 7.27
CA TYR A 6 -37.35 5.78 6.75
C TYR A 6 -37.15 5.87 5.23
N SER A 7 -38.21 6.09 4.44
CA SER A 7 -38.11 6.26 2.98
C SER A 7 -37.36 7.53 2.56
N GLU A 8 -37.42 8.61 3.35
CA GLU A 8 -36.68 9.84 3.04
C GLU A 8 -35.18 9.71 3.37
N MET A 9 -34.82 8.88 4.35
CA MET A 9 -33.42 8.60 4.70
C MET A 9 -32.73 7.73 3.65
N ILE A 10 -33.42 6.73 3.10
CA ILE A 10 -32.87 5.84 2.07
C ILE A 10 -32.64 6.59 0.74
N PHE A 11 -33.49 7.57 0.41
CA PHE A 11 -33.38 8.34 -0.84
C PHE A 11 -32.30 9.44 -0.82
N LYS A 12 -31.82 9.85 0.36
CA LYS A 12 -30.72 10.82 0.51
C LYS A 12 -29.33 10.22 0.38
N LEU A 13 -29.20 8.90 0.24
CA LEU A 13 -27.94 8.28 -0.14
C LEU A 13 -27.70 8.59 -1.61
N LYS A 14 -26.92 9.65 -1.86
CA LYS A 14 -26.42 10.00 -3.19
C LYS A 14 -25.85 8.72 -3.82
N PRO A 15 -26.42 8.23 -4.93
CA PRO A 15 -26.04 6.94 -5.47
C PRO A 15 -24.54 6.96 -5.79
N ILE A 16 -23.84 5.91 -5.35
CA ILE A 16 -22.41 5.69 -5.59
C ILE A 16 -22.08 5.77 -7.10
N SER A 17 -23.06 5.60 -7.98
CA SER A 17 -22.94 5.70 -9.44
C SER A 17 -22.91 7.13 -10.01
N SER A 18 -22.53 8.15 -9.24
CA SER A 18 -22.31 9.48 -9.82
C SER A 18 -21.19 9.43 -10.89
N PRO A 19 -21.31 10.17 -12.02
CA PRO A 19 -20.33 10.10 -13.11
C PRO A 19 -18.89 10.45 -12.68
N GLY A 20 -18.72 11.17 -11.57
CA GLY A 20 -17.41 11.49 -10.98
C GLY A 20 -16.82 10.40 -10.08
N THR A 21 -17.60 9.39 -9.67
CA THR A 21 -17.13 8.39 -8.70
C THR A 21 -16.03 7.51 -9.28
N ILE A 22 -16.16 7.03 -10.53
CA ILE A 22 -15.16 6.15 -11.14
C ILE A 22 -13.81 6.87 -11.32
N PRO A 23 -13.76 8.09 -11.92
CA PRO A 23 -12.54 8.89 -11.94
C PRO A 23 -11.95 9.17 -10.55
N ALA A 24 -12.79 9.47 -9.56
CA ALA A 24 -12.34 9.75 -8.20
C ALA A 24 -11.71 8.53 -7.53
N LEU A 25 -12.31 7.34 -7.68
CA LEU A 25 -11.76 6.09 -7.16
C LEU A 25 -10.43 5.75 -7.83
N ILE A 26 -10.33 5.92 -9.15
CA ILE A 26 -9.07 5.69 -9.88
C ILE A 26 -8.03 6.72 -9.45
N GLY A 27 -8.40 7.99 -9.34
CA GLY A 27 -7.51 9.06 -8.87
C GLY A 27 -7.02 8.81 -7.45
N PHE A 28 -7.85 8.28 -6.56
CA PHE A 28 -7.44 7.90 -5.21
C PHE A 28 -6.27 6.91 -5.24
N LEU A 29 -6.20 5.99 -6.22
CA LEU A 29 -5.11 5.01 -6.32
C LEU A 29 -3.71 5.65 -6.50
N ALA A 30 -3.64 6.94 -6.88
CA ALA A 30 -2.40 7.73 -6.90
C ALA A 30 -1.78 7.90 -5.50
N PHE A 31 -2.54 7.69 -4.41
CA PHE A 31 -2.02 7.70 -3.04
C PHE A 31 -0.82 6.75 -2.87
N ARG A 32 -0.75 5.68 -3.67
CA ARG A 32 0.37 4.73 -3.67
C ARG A 32 1.72 5.42 -3.88
N ILE A 33 1.77 6.49 -4.66
CA ILE A 33 3.01 7.26 -4.89
C ILE A 33 3.58 7.75 -3.55
N VAL A 34 2.71 8.19 -2.62
CA VAL A 34 3.15 8.67 -1.30
C VAL A 34 3.79 7.52 -0.51
N PHE A 35 3.18 6.33 -0.52
CA PHE A 35 3.72 5.17 0.17
C PHE A 35 5.04 4.69 -0.42
N GLU A 36 5.14 4.64 -1.75
CA GLU A 36 6.39 4.27 -2.43
C GLU A 36 7.53 5.24 -2.07
N LEU A 37 7.26 6.55 -2.01
CA LEU A 37 8.24 7.54 -1.58
C LEU A 37 8.67 7.34 -0.12
N LEU A 38 7.72 7.01 0.77
CA LEU A 38 8.01 6.72 2.16
C LEU A 38 8.84 5.44 2.32
N ILE A 39 8.55 4.39 1.54
CA ILE A 39 9.34 3.15 1.54
C ILE A 39 10.73 3.42 0.99
N GLN A 40 10.86 4.18 -0.10
CA GLN A 40 12.17 4.58 -0.64
C GLN A 40 12.98 5.35 0.40
N ARG A 41 12.35 6.27 1.13
CA ARG A 41 13.01 7.00 2.21
C ARG A 41 13.45 6.06 3.33
N ALA A 42 12.61 5.12 3.74
CA ALA A 42 12.94 4.11 4.74
C ALA A 42 14.10 3.20 4.27
N VAL A 43 14.22 2.91 2.97
CA VAL A 43 15.37 2.20 2.39
C VAL A 43 16.64 3.03 2.49
N THR A 44 16.58 4.32 2.11
CA THR A 44 17.72 5.25 2.22
C THR A 44 18.18 5.44 3.68
N GLU A 45 17.26 5.36 4.64
CA GLU A 45 17.55 5.44 6.08
C GLU A 45 17.95 4.09 6.70
N GLY A 46 18.02 3.01 5.91
CA GLY A 46 18.39 1.66 6.37
C GLY A 46 17.32 0.95 7.22
N VAL A 47 16.13 1.53 7.32
CA VAL A 47 14.99 0.99 8.09
C VAL A 47 14.27 -0.11 7.29
N ALA A 48 14.15 0.06 5.98
CA ALA A 48 13.55 -0.91 5.07
C ALA A 48 14.62 -1.56 4.17
N PRO A 49 14.47 -2.84 3.79
CA PRO A 49 15.39 -3.51 2.92
C PRO A 49 15.22 -3.02 1.46
N PRO A 50 16.30 -2.90 0.66
CA PRO A 50 16.23 -2.39 -0.71
C PRO A 50 15.25 -3.14 -1.62
N GLN A 51 15.02 -4.44 -1.36
CA GLN A 51 14.09 -5.27 -2.15
C GLN A 51 12.62 -4.84 -2.01
N MET A 52 12.28 -3.96 -1.07
CA MET A 52 10.92 -3.44 -0.89
C MET A 52 10.68 -2.10 -1.56
N SER A 53 11.73 -1.48 -2.07
CA SER A 53 11.62 -0.28 -2.90
C SER A 53 11.11 -0.58 -4.30
N TRP A 54 10.82 0.49 -5.05
CA TRP A 54 10.56 0.42 -6.49
C TRP A 54 11.75 -0.10 -7.30
N ASP A 55 12.98 0.00 -6.78
CA ASP A 55 14.20 -0.53 -7.42
C ASP A 55 14.35 -2.05 -7.14
N GLY A 56 13.54 -2.56 -6.20
CA GLY A 56 13.51 -3.95 -5.78
C GLY A 56 12.35 -4.73 -6.41
N LEU A 57 11.50 -5.28 -5.55
CA LEU A 57 10.39 -6.17 -5.92
C LEU A 57 9.01 -5.52 -5.74
N ASN A 58 8.95 -4.21 -5.45
CA ASN A 58 7.69 -3.50 -5.30
C ASN A 58 7.37 -2.70 -6.57
N PHE A 59 6.37 -3.14 -7.32
CA PHE A 59 6.01 -2.50 -8.59
C PHE A 59 4.76 -1.61 -8.48
N ASP A 60 4.27 -1.34 -7.27
CA ASP A 60 3.06 -0.54 -7.03
C ASP A 60 3.19 0.91 -7.52
N ILE A 61 4.41 1.42 -7.70
CA ILE A 61 4.68 2.71 -8.35
C ILE A 61 4.07 2.80 -9.76
N ILE A 62 4.03 1.69 -10.50
CA ILE A 62 3.46 1.65 -11.86
C ILE A 62 1.95 1.91 -11.80
N ALA A 63 1.24 1.26 -10.87
CA ALA A 63 -0.18 1.50 -10.65
C ALA A 63 -0.43 2.92 -10.11
N GLY A 64 0.42 3.40 -9.20
CA GLY A 64 0.34 4.74 -8.64
C GLY A 64 0.48 5.85 -9.69
N VAL A 65 1.46 5.74 -10.60
CA VAL A 65 1.72 6.72 -11.66
C VAL A 65 0.71 6.64 -12.81
N THR A 66 0.20 5.45 -13.12
CA THR A 66 -0.81 5.30 -14.20
C THR A 66 -2.22 5.74 -13.77
N ALA A 67 -2.52 5.71 -12.47
CA ALA A 67 -3.79 6.18 -11.90
C ALA A 67 -4.18 7.63 -12.27
N PRO A 68 -3.35 8.67 -12.07
CA PRO A 68 -3.69 10.05 -12.45
C PRO A 68 -3.80 10.25 -13.96
N VAL A 69 -3.17 9.41 -14.77
CA VAL A 69 -3.30 9.44 -16.25
C VAL A 69 -4.64 8.83 -16.69
N ILE A 70 -5.06 7.75 -16.05
CA ILE A 70 -6.28 7.01 -16.40
C ILE A 70 -7.54 7.68 -15.84
N ALA A 71 -7.47 8.27 -14.64
CA ALA A 71 -8.60 8.93 -13.98
C ALA A 71 -9.39 9.92 -14.88
N PRO A 72 -8.77 10.90 -15.56
CA PRO A 72 -9.49 11.88 -16.38
C PRO A 72 -10.12 11.28 -17.65
N ILE A 73 -9.59 10.15 -18.13
CA ILE A 73 -10.10 9.48 -19.34
C ILE A 73 -10.97 8.26 -19.02
N ALA A 74 -11.13 7.90 -17.75
CA ALA A 74 -11.77 6.66 -17.33
C ALA A 74 -13.20 6.49 -17.87
N THR A 75 -13.96 7.59 -17.98
CA THR A 75 -15.33 7.57 -18.54
C THR A 75 -15.39 7.32 -20.04
N ARG A 76 -14.26 7.47 -20.75
CA ARG A 76 -14.10 7.21 -22.18
C ARG A 76 -13.51 5.83 -22.47
N LEU A 77 -12.99 5.14 -21.45
CA LEU A 77 -12.40 3.82 -21.59
C LEU A 77 -13.50 2.75 -21.57
N SER A 78 -13.28 1.68 -22.34
CA SER A 78 -14.18 0.53 -22.30
C SER A 78 -14.11 -0.15 -20.94
N ARG A 79 -15.20 -0.80 -20.55
CA ARG A 79 -15.27 -1.58 -19.30
C ARG A 79 -14.16 -2.63 -19.22
N MET A 80 -13.80 -3.24 -20.34
CA MET A 80 -12.71 -4.24 -20.40
C MET A 80 -11.36 -3.62 -20.06
N ILE A 81 -11.03 -2.45 -20.60
CA ILE A 81 -9.76 -1.76 -20.30
C ILE A 81 -9.66 -1.44 -18.81
N LEU A 82 -10.74 -0.88 -18.23
CA LEU A 82 -10.78 -0.57 -16.81
C LEU A 82 -10.64 -1.83 -15.94
N LEU A 83 -11.30 -2.92 -16.31
CA LEU A 83 -11.20 -4.19 -15.58
C LEU A 83 -9.79 -4.76 -15.66
N THR A 84 -9.20 -4.84 -16.85
CA THR A 84 -7.83 -5.33 -17.03
C THR A 84 -6.84 -4.49 -16.21
N TRP A 85 -6.95 -3.16 -16.26
CA TRP A 85 -6.09 -2.28 -15.48
C TRP A 85 -6.25 -2.49 -13.96
N ASN A 86 -7.49 -2.60 -13.47
CA ASN A 86 -7.75 -2.87 -12.05
C ASN A 86 -7.22 -4.24 -11.62
N THR A 87 -7.38 -5.27 -12.45
CA THR A 87 -6.84 -6.61 -12.17
C THR A 87 -5.32 -6.58 -12.11
N LEU A 88 -4.65 -5.89 -13.04
CA LEU A 88 -3.20 -5.72 -13.01
C LEU A 88 -2.76 -4.98 -11.75
N ALA A 89 -3.39 -3.86 -11.40
CA ALA A 89 -3.09 -3.11 -10.18
C ALA A 89 -3.28 -3.97 -8.91
N LEU A 90 -4.32 -4.82 -8.87
CA LEU A 90 -4.54 -5.76 -7.76
C LEU A 90 -3.45 -6.83 -7.68
N THR A 91 -3.00 -7.36 -8.82
CA THR A 91 -1.89 -8.32 -8.87
C THR A 91 -0.60 -7.71 -8.32
N LEU A 92 -0.32 -6.44 -8.62
CA LEU A 92 0.86 -5.75 -8.08
C LEU A 92 0.79 -5.62 -6.54
N VAL A 93 -0.37 -5.23 -6.01
CA VAL A 93 -0.57 -5.15 -4.55
C VAL A 93 -0.38 -6.53 -3.90
N LEU A 94 -0.96 -7.58 -4.47
CA LEU A 94 -0.81 -8.95 -3.95
C LEU A 94 0.65 -9.42 -4.01
N TRP A 95 1.40 -8.98 -5.03
CA TRP A 95 2.82 -9.26 -5.14
C TRP A 95 3.61 -8.57 -4.03
N ALA A 96 3.41 -7.26 -3.84
CA ALA A 96 4.07 -6.50 -2.77
C ALA A 96 3.75 -7.07 -1.37
N VAL A 97 2.49 -7.41 -1.11
CA VAL A 97 2.07 -8.07 0.13
C VAL A 97 2.75 -9.43 0.29
N SER A 98 2.87 -10.22 -0.78
CA SER A 98 3.55 -11.51 -0.74
C SER A 98 5.04 -11.36 -0.41
N VAL A 99 5.70 -10.32 -0.91
CA VAL A 99 7.10 -9.98 -0.55
C VAL A 99 7.18 -9.57 0.93
N ALA A 100 6.21 -8.79 1.42
CA ALA A 100 6.12 -8.39 2.83
C ALA A 100 5.88 -9.54 3.80
N VAL A 101 4.94 -10.43 3.50
CA VAL A 101 4.63 -11.58 4.35
C VAL A 101 5.83 -12.52 4.47
N ARG A 102 6.58 -12.73 3.38
CA ARG A 102 7.82 -13.53 3.38
C ARG A 102 8.96 -12.92 4.21
N ARG A 103 8.78 -11.72 4.75
CA ARG A 103 9.73 -11.00 5.60
C ARG A 103 9.26 -10.88 7.05
N LEU A 104 8.00 -11.18 7.35
CA LEU A 104 7.49 -11.13 8.73
C LEU A 104 8.15 -12.22 9.59
N PRO A 105 8.33 -11.99 10.92
CA PRO A 105 8.90 -12.97 11.86
C PRO A 105 7.89 -14.09 12.13
N THR A 106 7.63 -14.89 11.11
CA THR A 106 6.66 -15.98 11.08
C THR A 106 7.34 -17.20 10.47
N PRO A 107 6.78 -18.41 10.62
CA PRO A 107 7.33 -19.60 9.95
C PRO A 107 7.42 -19.50 8.42
N LEU A 108 6.80 -18.47 7.82
CA LEU A 108 6.85 -18.17 6.38
C LEU A 108 8.00 -17.21 6.00
N GLN A 109 8.86 -16.83 6.96
CA GLN A 109 10.01 -15.97 6.69
C GLN A 109 10.98 -16.68 5.76
N GLN A 110 11.24 -16.08 4.61
CA GLN A 110 12.18 -16.60 3.60
C GLN A 110 13.39 -15.68 3.41
N PHE A 111 13.35 -14.47 3.94
CA PHE A 111 14.40 -13.51 3.72
C PHE A 111 14.76 -12.69 4.97
N GLU A 112 16.05 -12.39 5.10
CA GLU A 112 16.64 -11.49 6.10
C GLU A 112 17.00 -10.14 5.46
N PRO A 113 16.90 -9.00 6.18
CA PRO A 113 16.39 -8.85 7.55
C PRO A 113 14.86 -8.95 7.65
N THR A 114 14.37 -9.21 8.87
CA THR A 114 12.95 -9.23 9.23
C THR A 114 12.25 -7.90 8.91
N GLY A 115 11.09 -7.97 8.25
CA GLY A 115 10.27 -6.83 7.84
C GLY A 115 9.49 -6.14 8.97
N LEU A 116 10.06 -6.01 10.17
CA LEU A 116 9.41 -5.36 11.31
C LEU A 116 9.03 -3.90 11.03
N TRP A 117 9.75 -3.23 10.12
CA TRP A 117 9.47 -1.86 9.70
C TRP A 117 8.06 -1.67 9.11
N VAL A 118 7.49 -2.71 8.48
CA VAL A 118 6.11 -2.69 7.95
C VAL A 118 5.09 -2.58 9.09
N MET A 119 5.48 -2.92 10.32
CA MET A 119 4.66 -2.83 11.52
C MET A 119 4.81 -1.50 12.26
N ALA A 120 5.68 -0.59 11.78
CA ALA A 120 5.78 0.77 12.30
C ALA A 120 4.87 1.73 11.52
N PHE A 121 4.36 2.77 12.18
CA PHE A 121 3.69 3.87 11.49
C PHE A 121 4.69 4.58 10.54
N PRO A 122 4.29 4.99 9.32
CA PRO A 122 2.95 4.95 8.72
C PRO A 122 2.65 3.68 7.90
N PHE A 123 3.48 2.63 7.99
CA PHE A 123 3.37 1.42 7.17
C PHE A 123 2.44 0.36 7.77
N VAL A 124 2.13 0.49 9.07
CA VAL A 124 1.24 -0.41 9.83
C VAL A 124 -0.23 -0.20 9.48
N TRP A 125 -0.69 -0.87 8.43
CA TRP A 125 -2.11 -0.97 8.08
C TRP A 125 -2.66 -2.40 8.29
N LEU A 126 -1.80 -3.31 8.76
CA LEU A 126 -2.13 -4.66 9.18
C LEU A 126 -2.13 -4.74 10.73
N PRO A 127 -2.93 -5.64 11.34
CA PRO A 127 -2.97 -5.80 12.79
C PRO A 127 -1.58 -6.14 13.34
N TYR A 128 -0.98 -5.19 14.04
CA TYR A 128 0.28 -5.35 14.75
C TYR A 128 0.05 -6.12 16.04
N ARG A 129 0.84 -7.17 16.26
CA ARG A 129 1.02 -7.77 17.58
C ARG A 129 2.39 -7.36 18.08
N GLU A 130 2.41 -6.57 19.14
CA GLU A 130 3.62 -6.20 19.87
C GLU A 130 4.26 -7.47 20.45
N ILE A 131 5.29 -8.00 19.80
CA ILE A 131 6.06 -9.17 20.27
C ILE A 131 7.49 -8.78 20.70
N TYR A 132 8.02 -7.60 20.34
CA TYR A 132 9.40 -7.23 20.65
C TYR A 132 9.47 -5.89 21.37
N ASN A 133 9.37 -5.95 22.69
CA ASN A 133 9.76 -4.87 23.60
C ASN A 133 11.23 -5.08 24.04
N GLU A 134 12.11 -5.38 23.08
CA GLU A 134 13.53 -5.68 23.31
C GLU A 134 14.36 -4.73 22.42
N PRO A 135 14.84 -3.59 22.96
CA PRO A 135 15.58 -2.56 22.20
C PRO A 135 16.96 -3.02 21.69
N GLU A 136 17.42 -4.22 22.04
CA GLU A 136 18.77 -4.71 21.72
C GLU A 136 18.94 -5.12 20.24
N THR A 137 17.87 -5.43 19.51
CA THR A 137 17.98 -5.94 18.13
C THR A 137 18.29 -4.84 17.11
N TYR A 138 17.79 -3.61 17.32
CA TYR A 138 18.04 -2.48 16.42
C TYR A 138 19.48 -1.93 16.56
N ILE A 139 20.02 -1.93 17.79
CA ILE A 139 21.36 -1.44 18.08
C ILE A 139 22.41 -2.39 17.47
N ASN A 140 22.20 -3.71 17.54
CA ASN A 140 23.14 -4.66 16.97
C ASN A 140 23.15 -4.69 15.43
N TYR A 141 22.02 -4.37 14.77
CA TYR A 141 21.96 -4.29 13.31
C TYR A 141 22.72 -3.09 12.75
N SER A 142 22.58 -1.91 13.36
CA SER A 142 23.35 -0.72 12.94
C SER A 142 24.84 -0.87 13.26
N HIS A 143 25.17 -1.49 14.40
CA HIS A 143 26.56 -1.66 14.83
C HIS A 143 27.33 -2.68 13.98
N ASN A 144 26.69 -3.75 13.52
CA ASN A 144 27.36 -4.76 12.69
C ASN A 144 27.46 -4.39 11.20
N THR A 145 26.61 -3.47 10.72
CA THR A 145 26.67 -3.03 9.32
C THR A 145 27.75 -1.96 9.11
N LEU A 146 28.01 -1.11 10.12
CA LEU A 146 29.03 -0.07 10.07
C LEU A 146 30.46 -0.56 10.37
N CYS A 147 30.62 -1.77 10.91
CA CYS A 147 31.93 -2.35 11.24
C CYS A 147 32.42 -3.42 10.24
N ASN A 148 31.61 -3.76 9.24
CA ASN A 148 31.93 -4.77 8.23
C ASN A 148 32.11 -4.18 6.81
N GLU A 149 32.32 -2.86 6.72
CA GLU A 149 32.86 -2.17 5.53
C GLU A 149 34.33 -1.77 5.74
#